data_AF-S9PC99-F1
#
_entry.id   AF-S9PC99-F1
#
_cell.length_a   1.000
_cell.length_b   1.000
_cell.length_c   1.000
_cell.angle_alpha   90.00
_cell.angle_beta   90.00
_cell.angle_gamma   90.00
#
_symmetry.space_group_name_H-M   'P 1'
#
loop_
_entity.id
_entity.type
_entity.pdbx_description
1 polymer ?
#
loop_
_entity_poly.entity_id
_entity_poly.type
_entity_poly.pdbx_seq_one_letter_code
_entity_poly.pdbx_strand_id
1 'polypeptide(L)'
;MTDRDGNIALAGEMAGTVDFGRGPLSTREFPVGIDTSSAFLSKYSPSGENLWTFLDVEHQGLGLGAAVDSQDNLLLCGSVYTDVQPEPFVLMLSPEGAVRWVRRLEGAAGFARSVATHGNRVVVVGTFDLTFTFAGAHR
;
A
#
# COMPACT_ATOMS: atom_id res chain seq x y z
N MET A 1 10.94 5.34 -5.26
CA MET A 1 11.55 4.33 -6.18
C MET A 1 11.25 4.70 -7.61
N THR A 2 11.94 4.10 -8.57
CA THR A 2 11.68 4.32 -10.00
C THR A 2 11.38 3.01 -10.71
N ASP A 3 10.47 3.02 -11.68
CA ASP A 3 10.31 1.91 -12.64
C ASP A 3 11.33 2.02 -13.79
N ARG A 4 11.24 1.13 -14.78
CA ARG A 4 12.17 1.10 -15.93
C ARG A 4 12.08 2.29 -16.87
N ASP A 5 10.92 2.93 -16.94
CA ASP A 5 10.70 4.14 -17.74
C ASP A 5 11.14 5.41 -17.00
N GLY A 6 11.67 5.25 -15.78
CA GLY A 6 12.09 6.35 -14.91
C GLY A 6 10.92 7.02 -14.18
N ASN A 7 9.72 6.45 -14.24
CA ASN A 7 8.59 6.97 -13.46
C ASN A 7 8.86 6.76 -11.97
N ILE A 8 8.49 7.74 -11.16
CA ILE A 8 8.75 7.76 -9.73
C ILE A 8 7.51 7.24 -9.01
N ALA A 9 7.69 6.32 -8.06
CA ALA A 9 6.65 5.95 -7.12
C ALA A 9 6.93 6.55 -5.73
N LEU A 10 5.89 7.17 -5.18
CA LEU A 10 5.77 7.72 -3.83
C LEU A 10 4.67 6.95 -3.10
N ALA A 11 4.93 6.52 -1.87
CA ALA A 11 3.94 5.80 -1.08
C ALA A 11 4.07 6.18 0.39
N GLY A 12 2.97 6.05 1.13
CA GLY A 12 2.91 6.47 2.52
C GLY A 12 1.50 6.37 3.07
N GLU A 13 1.23 7.13 4.12
CA GLU A 13 -0.13 7.48 4.54
C GLU A 13 -0.44 8.96 4.34
N MET A 14 -1.72 9.26 4.17
CA MET A 14 -2.24 10.62 4.21
C MET A 14 -3.44 10.69 5.13
N ALA A 15 -3.69 11.85 5.72
CA ALA A 15 -4.89 12.16 6.47
C ALA A 15 -5.53 13.43 5.89
N GLY A 16 -6.86 13.46 5.84
CA GLY A 16 -7.61 14.58 5.28
C GLY A 16 -7.55 14.62 3.76
N THR A 17 -7.41 15.82 3.19
CA THR A 17 -7.42 16.05 1.75
C THR A 17 -6.04 16.43 1.23
N VAL A 18 -5.56 15.74 0.20
CA VAL A 18 -4.29 16.00 -0.47
C VAL A 18 -4.50 16.01 -1.98
N ASP A 19 -3.90 16.99 -2.66
CA ASP A 19 -3.82 17.01 -4.12
C ASP A 19 -2.43 16.55 -4.55
N PHE A 20 -2.38 15.42 -5.26
CA PHE A 20 -1.14 14.85 -5.77
C PHE A 20 -0.75 15.37 -7.17
N GLY A 21 -1.53 16.29 -7.75
CA GLY A 21 -1.33 16.87 -9.08
C GLY A 21 -2.40 16.51 -10.11
N ARG A 22 -3.49 15.84 -9.69
CA ARG A 22 -4.64 15.47 -10.54
C ARG A 22 -5.99 15.80 -9.90
N GLY A 23 -5.98 16.72 -8.93
CA GLY A 23 -7.13 17.10 -8.15
C GLY A 23 -7.13 16.46 -6.75
N PRO A 24 -7.97 16.99 -5.84
CA PRO A 24 -7.99 16.58 -4.46
C PRO A 24 -8.50 15.13 -4.31
N LEU A 25 -7.81 14.37 -3.47
CA LEU A 25 -8.27 13.10 -2.92
C LEU A 25 -8.44 13.27 -1.41
N SER A 26 -9.49 12.67 -0.85
CA SER A 26 -9.80 12.76 0.57
C SER A 26 -9.86 11.37 1.19
N THR A 27 -9.28 11.24 2.39
CA THR A 27 -9.54 10.05 3.22
C THR A 27 -11.01 10.01 3.62
N ARG A 28 -11.51 8.81 3.91
CA ARG A 28 -12.84 8.64 4.48
C ARG A 28 -12.85 9.18 5.92
N GLU A 29 -13.87 9.95 6.27
CA GLU A 29 -14.12 10.29 7.68
C GLU A 29 -14.66 9.07 8.43
N PHE A 30 -14.02 8.70 9.54
CA PHE A 30 -14.55 7.67 10.44
C PHE A 30 -15.28 8.32 11.63
N PRO A 31 -16.26 7.64 12.25
CA PRO A 31 -17.18 8.25 13.23
C PRO A 31 -16.53 8.80 14.51
N VAL A 32 -15.25 8.55 14.73
CA VAL A 32 -14.45 9.04 15.85
C VAL A 32 -13.61 10.20 15.34
N GLY A 33 -13.80 11.41 15.90
CA GLY A 33 -13.17 12.67 15.49
C GLY A 33 -11.65 12.75 15.70
N ILE A 34 -10.94 11.73 15.24
CA ILE A 34 -9.49 11.61 15.15
C ILE A 34 -9.14 11.59 13.67
N ASP A 35 -8.05 12.26 13.30
CA ASP A 35 -7.53 12.21 11.94
C ASP A 35 -7.27 10.75 11.57
N THR A 36 -7.99 10.29 10.56
CA THR A 36 -7.85 8.94 10.03
C THR A 36 -6.90 8.99 8.86
N SER A 37 -5.92 8.10 8.90
CA SER A 37 -4.94 7.97 7.84
C SER A 37 -5.32 6.82 6.91
N SER A 38 -5.14 7.02 5.61
CA SER A 38 -5.26 5.97 4.61
C SER A 38 -3.92 5.76 3.92
N ALA A 39 -3.61 4.49 3.65
CA ALA A 39 -2.44 4.15 2.85
C ALA A 39 -2.65 4.63 1.41
N PHE A 40 -1.60 5.22 0.82
CA PHE A 40 -1.61 5.66 -0.57
C PHE A 40 -0.37 5.20 -1.32
N LEU A 41 -0.50 5.10 -2.63
CA LEU A 41 0.62 4.93 -3.55
C LEU A 41 0.36 5.76 -4.80
N SER A 42 1.32 6.56 -5.19
CA SER A 42 1.23 7.52 -6.27
C SER A 42 2.38 7.31 -7.25
N LYS A 43 2.08 7.39 -8.55
CA LYS A 43 3.05 7.29 -9.63
C LYS A 43 3.16 8.62 -10.36
N TYR A 44 4.39 9.04 -10.60
CA TYR A 44 4.75 10.28 -11.27
C TYR A 44 5.64 9.99 -12.48
N SER A 45 5.57 10.82 -13.50
CA SER A 45 6.52 10.83 -14.61
C SER A 45 7.93 11.23 -14.13
N PRO A 46 8.98 11.02 -14.95
CA PRO A 46 10.32 11.53 -14.64
C PRO A 46 10.38 13.06 -14.46
N SER A 47 9.43 13.80 -15.03
CA SER A 47 9.33 15.26 -14.87
C SER A 47 8.53 15.68 -13.62
N GLY A 48 8.01 14.74 -12.85
CA GLY A 48 7.22 15.01 -11.64
C GLY A 48 5.74 15.25 -11.88
N GLU A 49 5.22 14.96 -13.09
CA GLU A 49 3.77 15.00 -13.35
C GLU A 49 3.11 13.77 -12.74
N ASN A 50 2.02 13.95 -12.00
CA ASN A 50 1.29 12.80 -11.47
C ASN A 50 0.58 12.04 -12.59
N LEU A 51 0.84 10.74 -12.68
CA LEU A 51 0.18 9.85 -13.63
C LEU A 51 -1.10 9.28 -13.00
N TRP A 52 -1.01 8.81 -11.75
CA TRP A 52 -2.15 8.34 -10.97
C TRP A 52 -1.82 8.28 -9.48
N THR A 53 -2.86 8.21 -8.66
CA THR A 53 -2.77 7.94 -7.22
C THR A 53 -3.82 6.91 -6.83
N PHE A 54 -3.37 5.85 -6.16
CA PHE A 54 -4.22 4.92 -5.43
C PHE A 54 -4.32 5.39 -3.96
N LEU A 55 -5.54 5.42 -3.42
CA LEU A 55 -5.83 5.72 -2.02
C LEU A 55 -6.77 4.65 -1.47
N ASP A 56 -6.39 4.01 -0.37
CA ASP A 56 -7.26 3.06 0.34
C ASP A 56 -8.28 3.82 1.19
N VAL A 57 -9.35 4.29 0.54
CA VAL A 57 -10.42 5.04 1.21
C VAL A 57 -11.31 4.18 2.10
N GLU A 58 -11.25 2.86 1.96
CA GLU A 58 -12.12 1.95 2.71
C GLU A 58 -11.53 1.56 4.07
N HIS A 59 -10.22 1.69 4.23
CA HIS A 59 -9.52 1.29 5.44
C HIS A 59 -8.67 2.40 6.03
N GLN A 60 -8.75 2.54 7.35
CA GLN A 60 -7.74 3.26 8.09
C GLN A 60 -6.46 2.43 8.13
N GLY A 61 -5.31 3.02 7.85
CA GLY A 61 -4.06 2.29 7.78
C GLY A 61 -2.86 3.15 7.46
N LEU A 62 -1.72 2.46 7.35
CA LEU A 62 -0.42 3.04 7.05
C LEU A 62 0.17 2.37 5.81
N GLY A 63 0.83 3.15 4.96
CA GLY A 63 1.71 2.65 3.92
C GLY A 63 3.16 2.82 4.34
N LEU A 64 3.90 1.74 4.57
CA LEU A 64 5.20 1.80 5.25
C LEU A 64 6.39 1.43 4.36
N GLY A 65 6.17 0.56 3.38
CA GLY A 65 7.21 0.14 2.45
C GLY A 65 6.62 -0.08 1.07
N ALA A 66 7.43 0.19 0.04
CA ALA A 66 7.03 -0.07 -1.34
C ALA A 66 8.16 -0.75 -2.12
N ALA A 67 7.83 -1.36 -3.24
CA ALA A 67 8.79 -1.90 -4.22
C ALA A 67 8.21 -1.86 -5.63
N VAL A 68 9.06 -1.92 -6.65
CA VAL A 68 8.66 -2.16 -8.05
C VAL A 68 9.19 -3.52 -8.47
N ASP A 69 8.39 -4.31 -9.17
CA ASP A 69 8.83 -5.61 -9.69
C ASP A 69 9.39 -5.55 -11.11
N SER A 70 9.77 -6.71 -11.64
CA SER A 70 10.36 -6.79 -12.98
C SER A 70 9.36 -6.59 -14.13
N GLN A 71 8.08 -6.39 -13.85
CA GLN A 71 7.01 -6.06 -14.80
C GLN A 71 6.44 -4.65 -14.55
N ASP A 72 7.15 -3.85 -13.76
CA ASP A 72 6.77 -2.49 -13.35
C ASP A 72 5.47 -2.43 -12.54
N ASN A 73 5.05 -3.55 -11.92
CA ASN A 73 4.01 -3.53 -10.90
C ASN A 73 4.56 -2.90 -9.62
N LEU A 74 3.71 -2.17 -8.92
CA LEU A 74 4.06 -1.45 -7.70
C LEU A 74 3.46 -2.18 -6.51
N LEU A 75 4.29 -2.49 -5.53
CA LEU A 75 3.88 -3.09 -4.28
C LEU A 75 3.89 -2.05 -3.18
N LEU A 76 2.90 -2.15 -2.28
CA LEU A 76 2.85 -1.42 -1.02
C LEU A 76 2.65 -2.43 0.11
N CYS A 77 3.37 -2.25 1.20
CA CYS A 77 3.14 -2.96 2.45
C CYS A 77 2.90 -1.98 3.59
N GLY A 78 2.17 -2.43 4.60
CA GLY A 78 1.86 -1.61 5.75
C GLY A 78 0.96 -2.33 6.74
N SER A 79 0.04 -1.58 7.34
CA SER A 79 -0.98 -2.13 8.24
C SER A 79 -2.33 -1.48 7.99
N VAL A 80 -3.39 -2.25 8.16
CA VAL A 80 -4.77 -1.76 8.27
C VAL A 80 -5.17 -1.83 9.73
N TYR A 81 -5.75 -0.75 10.27
CA TYR A 81 -6.30 -0.74 11.61
C TYR A 81 -7.67 -1.42 11.62
N THR A 82 -7.87 -2.26 12.64
CA THR A 82 -9.15 -2.87 12.96
C THR A 82 -9.60 -2.40 14.33
N ASP A 83 -10.79 -2.81 14.76
CA ASP A 83 -11.28 -2.53 16.11
C ASP A 83 -10.45 -3.20 17.22
N VAL A 84 -9.59 -4.17 16.88
CA VAL A 84 -8.82 -4.96 17.86
C VAL A 84 -7.31 -4.66 17.78
N GLN A 85 -6.72 -4.75 16.58
CA GLN A 85 -5.29 -4.51 16.36
C GLN A 85 -4.98 -4.07 14.91
N PRO A 86 -3.80 -3.48 14.64
CA PRO A 86 -3.30 -3.35 13.28
C PRO A 86 -2.97 -4.72 12.68
N GLU A 87 -3.48 -4.97 11.47
CA GLU A 87 -3.20 -6.16 10.68
C GLU A 87 -2.27 -5.81 9.51
N PRO A 88 -1.12 -6.51 9.37
CA PRO A 88 -0.23 -6.30 8.25
C PRO A 88 -0.93 -6.58 6.91
N PHE A 89 -0.58 -5.82 5.87
CA PHE A 89 -0.99 -6.13 4.51
C PHE A 89 0.15 -5.96 3.51
N VAL A 90 -0.01 -6.61 2.37
CA VAL A 90 0.67 -6.25 1.12
C VAL A 90 -0.37 -6.14 0.01
N LEU A 91 -0.21 -5.15 -0.86
CA LEU A 91 -0.96 -5.02 -2.11
C LEU A 91 -0.01 -4.91 -3.30
N MET A 92 -0.52 -5.26 -4.47
CA MET A 92 0.13 -5.03 -5.76
C MET A 92 -0.80 -4.30 -6.72
N LEU A 93 -0.29 -3.23 -7.32
CA LEU A 93 -0.91 -2.45 -8.39
C LEU A 93 -0.19 -2.74 -9.72
N SER A 94 -0.93 -2.75 -10.82
CA SER A 94 -0.36 -2.72 -12.16
C SER A 94 0.37 -1.40 -12.44
N PRO A 95 1.18 -1.31 -13.50
CA PRO A 95 1.82 -0.05 -13.89
C PRO A 95 0.83 1.11 -14.12
N GLU A 96 -0.42 0.78 -14.48
CA GLU A 96 -1.53 1.70 -14.73
C GLU A 96 -2.34 2.03 -13.45
N GLY A 97 -1.93 1.50 -12.29
CA GLY A 97 -2.59 1.75 -11.00
C GLY A 97 -3.80 0.86 -10.70
N ALA A 98 -4.01 -0.22 -11.45
CA ALA A 98 -5.09 -1.17 -11.17
C ALA A 98 -4.69 -2.19 -10.10
N VAL A 99 -5.53 -2.42 -9.09
CA VAL A 99 -5.26 -3.45 -8.06
C VAL A 99 -5.23 -4.83 -8.71
N ARG A 100 -4.06 -5.49 -8.65
CA ARG A 100 -3.90 -6.89 -9.09
C ARG A 100 -4.28 -7.85 -7.99
N TRP A 101 -3.85 -7.56 -6.76
CA TRP A 101 -4.24 -8.31 -5.58
C TRP A 101 -3.96 -7.53 -4.30
N VAL A 102 -4.68 -7.89 -3.25
CA VAL A 102 -4.43 -7.50 -1.86
C VAL A 102 -4.29 -8.77 -1.03
N ARG A 103 -3.37 -8.76 -0.06
CA ARG A 103 -3.14 -9.83 0.91
C ARG A 103 -3.05 -9.18 2.28
N ARG A 104 -4.17 -9.23 3.01
CA ARG A 104 -4.24 -8.89 4.43
C ARG A 104 -3.92 -10.13 5.25
N LEU A 105 -3.12 -9.96 6.30
CA LEU A 105 -2.80 -11.03 7.25
C LEU A 105 -3.86 -11.00 8.35
N GLU A 106 -5.07 -11.45 8.00
CA GLU A 106 -6.23 -11.46 8.90
C GLU A 106 -5.95 -12.30 10.15
N GLY A 107 -6.26 -11.74 11.33
CA GLY A 107 -6.00 -12.35 12.63
C GLY A 107 -4.57 -12.15 13.17
N ALA A 108 -3.65 -11.63 12.36
CA ALA A 108 -2.33 -11.22 12.85
C ALA A 108 -2.42 -9.93 13.67
N ALA A 109 -1.35 -9.64 14.41
CA ALA A 109 -1.07 -8.31 14.93
C ALA A 109 0.29 -7.83 14.43
N GLY A 110 0.38 -6.59 13.95
CA GLY A 110 1.65 -5.94 13.67
C GLY A 110 1.68 -5.09 12.40
N PHE A 111 2.88 -4.97 11.82
CA PHE A 111 3.17 -4.02 10.74
C PHE A 111 4.12 -4.65 9.72
N ALA A 112 3.73 -4.67 8.44
CA ALA A 112 4.67 -4.92 7.35
C ALA A 112 5.46 -3.62 7.07
N ARG A 113 6.76 -3.62 7.37
CA ARG A 113 7.61 -2.41 7.36
C ARG A 113 8.35 -2.21 6.05
N SER A 114 8.72 -3.29 5.36
CA SER A 114 9.42 -3.20 4.09
C SER A 114 9.06 -4.39 3.21
N VAL A 115 9.13 -4.16 1.91
CA VAL A 115 8.81 -5.15 0.88
C VAL A 115 9.90 -5.10 -0.19
N ALA A 116 10.30 -6.26 -0.68
CA ALA A 116 11.25 -6.42 -1.77
C ALA A 116 10.74 -7.47 -2.76
N THR A 117 11.13 -7.34 -4.02
CA THR A 117 10.71 -8.23 -5.10
C THR A 117 11.92 -8.83 -5.80
N HIS A 118 11.78 -10.08 -6.26
CA HIS A 118 12.76 -10.72 -7.14
C HIS A 118 12.06 -11.75 -8.03
N GLY A 119 11.93 -11.45 -9.32
CA GLY A 119 11.12 -12.25 -10.24
C GLY A 119 9.66 -12.32 -9.74
N ASN A 120 9.14 -13.54 -9.56
CA ASN A 120 7.78 -13.76 -9.06
C ASN A 120 7.67 -13.82 -7.53
N ARG A 121 8.75 -13.48 -6.80
CA ARG A 121 8.80 -13.59 -5.33
C ARG A 121 8.65 -12.21 -4.70
N VAL A 122 7.90 -12.19 -3.60
CA VAL A 122 7.73 -11.03 -2.73
C VAL A 122 8.24 -11.42 -1.35
N VAL A 123 9.14 -10.62 -0.79
CA VAL A 123 9.60 -10.74 0.60
C VAL A 123 9.07 -9.54 1.37
N VAL A 124 8.52 -9.81 2.55
CA VAL A 124 7.96 -8.80 3.44
C VAL A 124 8.62 -8.98 4.81
N VAL A 125 9.09 -7.89 5.38
CA VAL A 125 9.68 -7.88 6.73
C VAL A 125 8.93 -6.90 7.61
N GLY A 126 8.88 -7.18 8.90
CA GLY A 126 8.03 -6.44 9.82
C GLY A 126 7.84 -7.16 11.14
N THR A 127 6.87 -6.70 11.91
CA THR A 127 6.42 -7.38 13.13
C THR A 127 5.16 -8.17 12.80
N PHE A 128 5.18 -9.46 13.14
CA PHE A 128 4.06 -10.38 12.92
C PHE A 128 3.89 -11.18 14.20
N ASP A 129 2.77 -10.96 14.87
CA ASP A 129 2.35 -11.66 16.08
C ASP A 129 0.96 -12.27 15.87
N LEU A 130 0.52 -13.09 16.82
CA LEU A 130 -0.70 -13.89 16.76
C LEU A 130 -0.70 -14.91 15.60
N THR A 131 -1.82 -15.59 15.43
CA THR A 131 -2.00 -16.61 14.40
C THR A 131 -2.70 -16.01 13.20
N PHE A 132 -2.12 -16.21 12.02
CA PHE A 132 -2.74 -15.91 10.74
C PHE A 132 -2.43 -17.03 9.75
N THR A 133 -3.24 -17.15 8.71
CA THR A 133 -3.03 -18.15 7.66
C THR A 133 -2.62 -17.45 6.38
N PHE A 134 -1.52 -17.89 5.77
CA PHE A 134 -1.22 -17.50 4.39
C PHE A 134 -2.25 -18.17 3.47
N ALA A 135 -3.06 -17.39 2.77
CA ALA A 135 -3.88 -17.88 1.67
C ALA A 135 -2.98 -18.18 0.45
N GLY A 136 -2.13 -19.20 0.58
CA GLY A 136 -1.40 -19.82 -0.52
C GLY A 136 -2.06 -21.15 -0.82
N ALA A 137 -2.71 -21.28 -1.98
CA ALA A 137 -3.07 -22.60 -2.46
C ALA A 137 -1.76 -23.36 -2.71
N HIS A 138 -1.49 -24.41 -1.94
CA HIS A 138 -0.58 -25.45 -2.39
C HIS A 138 -1.18 -26.03 -3.68
N ARG A 139 -0.56 -25.71 -4.82
CA ARG A 139 -0.69 -26.49 -6.04
C ARG A 139 0.68 -26.98 -6.44
#